data_AF-A0A923R248-F1
#
_entry.id   AF-A0A923R248-F1
#
_cell.length_a   1.000
_cell.length_b   1.000
_cell.length_c   1.000
_cell.angle_alpha   90.00
_cell.angle_beta   90.00
_cell.angle_gamma   90.00
#
_symmetry.space_group_name_H-M   'P 1'
#
loop_
_entity.id
_entity.type
_entity.pdbx_description
1 polymer ?
#
loop_
_entity_poly.entity_id
_entity_poly.type
_entity_poly.pdbx_seq_one_letter_code
_entity_poly.pdbx_strand_id
1 'polypeptide(L)'
;MSTVNPGYVPSDGIADFNAGYKFRTGAFKEISTFSFSGSRILKTPNSNSHVIRLMLNNEQQGPYINTPRAYGNYAYELKTGENSSLYAGAAIGVAGVYYSASSATASVLLPDGSLGIGAKFGALSLGISSFQIFNSKASPIVAQFRLGRYYQSNFTIEKELGQNFNLKGHALYRLFPEIKDELNLGASLLYSETLLVGPMYRNLYGLGFIAG
;
A
#
# COMPACT_ATOMS: atom_id res chain seq x y z
N MET A 1 -3.05 -5.87 -3.81
CA MET A 1 -2.95 -4.47 -3.29
C MET A 1 -1.66 -4.34 -2.51
N SER A 2 -0.73 -3.47 -2.92
CA SER A 2 0.48 -3.25 -2.11
C SER A 2 0.10 -2.69 -0.74
N THR A 3 0.73 -3.22 0.30
CA THR A 3 0.42 -3.04 1.72
C THR A 3 0.08 -1.61 2.13
N VAL A 4 -1.15 -1.42 2.58
CA VAL A 4 -1.69 -0.17 3.15
C VAL A 4 -1.01 0.18 4.49
N ASN A 5 -0.22 -0.73 5.07
CA ASN A 5 0.49 -0.45 6.31
C ASN A 5 1.85 -1.16 6.28
N PRO A 6 2.98 -0.47 6.52
CA PRO A 6 4.29 -1.11 6.56
C PRO A 6 4.42 -2.13 7.70
N GLY A 7 3.55 -2.09 8.71
CA GLY A 7 3.43 -3.12 9.75
C GLY A 7 2.63 -4.35 9.36
N TYR A 8 2.00 -4.40 8.18
CA TYR A 8 1.15 -5.53 7.82
C TYR A 8 1.95 -6.83 7.67
N VAL A 9 1.50 -7.85 8.42
CA VAL A 9 1.98 -9.22 8.38
C VAL A 9 0.87 -10.12 7.79
N PRO A 10 1.13 -10.88 6.71
CA PRO A 10 0.16 -11.86 6.21
C PRO A 10 -0.20 -12.90 7.28
N SER A 11 -1.44 -13.36 7.31
CA SER A 11 -1.89 -14.37 8.31
C SER A 11 -1.20 -15.71 8.11
N ASP A 12 -1.03 -16.12 6.85
CA ASP A 12 -0.63 -17.47 6.48
C ASP A 12 0.50 -17.49 5.44
N GLY A 13 1.16 -18.65 5.36
CA GLY A 13 2.27 -18.88 4.45
C GLY A 13 3.66 -18.61 5.05
N ILE A 14 4.66 -18.94 4.23
CA ILE A 14 6.10 -18.71 4.49
C ILE A 14 6.65 -17.58 3.61
N ALA A 15 5.94 -17.26 2.53
CA ALA A 15 6.26 -16.21 1.59
C ALA A 15 4.96 -15.68 0.99
N ASP A 16 4.97 -14.41 0.60
CA ASP A 16 3.84 -13.74 -0.03
C ASP A 16 4.36 -12.86 -1.17
N PHE A 17 3.73 -13.00 -2.33
CA PHE A 17 4.06 -12.27 -3.55
C PHE A 17 2.81 -11.57 -4.05
N ASN A 18 2.95 -10.28 -4.30
CA ASN A 18 1.87 -9.44 -4.79
C ASN A 18 2.37 -8.65 -6.00
N ALA A 19 1.73 -8.83 -7.14
CA ALA A 19 1.86 -7.94 -8.28
C ALA A 19 0.52 -7.27 -8.53
N GLY A 20 0.54 -6.03 -9.00
CA GLY A 20 -0.67 -5.27 -9.27
C GLY A 20 -0.41 -4.22 -10.31
N TYR A 21 -1.35 -4.08 -11.23
CA TYR A 21 -1.36 -3.01 -12.20
C TYR A 21 -2.69 -2.27 -12.09
N LYS A 22 -2.62 -0.96 -11.95
CA LYS A 22 -3.77 -0.07 -11.88
C LYS A 22 -3.67 0.92 -13.02
N PHE A 23 -4.66 0.93 -13.88
CA PHE A 23 -4.87 1.96 -14.88
C PHE A 23 -6.14 2.74 -14.55
N ARG A 24 -6.27 3.96 -15.06
CA ARG A 24 -7.49 4.75 -14.96
C ARG A 24 -8.11 4.89 -16.35
N THR A 25 -9.38 5.28 -16.42
CA THR A 25 -10.10 5.50 -17.66
C THR A 25 -10.50 6.98 -17.80
N GLY A 26 -10.97 7.38 -18.98
CA GLY A 26 -11.42 8.75 -19.25
C GLY A 26 -10.27 9.77 -19.21
N ALA A 27 -10.51 10.92 -18.56
CA ALA A 27 -9.56 12.03 -18.49
C ALA A 27 -8.23 11.68 -17.79
N PHE A 28 -8.17 10.56 -17.06
CA PHE A 28 -6.98 10.14 -16.32
C PHE A 28 -6.27 8.92 -16.94
N LYS A 29 -6.57 8.56 -18.20
CA LYS A 29 -6.07 7.34 -18.85
C LYS A 29 -4.54 7.19 -18.88
N GLU A 30 -3.81 8.28 -18.76
CA GLU A 30 -2.34 8.30 -18.76
C GLU A 30 -1.74 8.16 -17.36
N ILE A 31 -2.58 7.98 -16.33
CA ILE A 31 -2.14 7.70 -14.97
C ILE A 31 -2.24 6.19 -14.74
N SER A 32 -1.10 5.56 -14.52
CA SER A 32 -1.02 4.15 -14.18
C SER A 32 -0.08 3.90 -13.00
N THR A 33 -0.28 2.78 -12.33
CA THR A 33 0.54 2.36 -11.20
C THR A 33 0.84 0.89 -11.34
N PHE A 34 2.12 0.54 -11.35
CA PHE A 34 2.58 -0.84 -11.24
C PHE A 34 3.18 -1.04 -9.85
N SER A 35 2.75 -2.08 -9.15
CA SER A 35 3.27 -2.44 -7.84
C SER A 35 3.68 -3.90 -7.81
N PHE A 36 4.85 -4.18 -7.23
CA PHE A 36 5.33 -5.52 -6.95
C PHE A 36 5.85 -5.56 -5.51
N SER A 37 5.57 -6.64 -4.80
CA SER A 37 6.22 -6.93 -3.53
C SER A 37 6.42 -8.42 -3.35
N GLY A 38 7.57 -8.78 -2.79
CA GLY A 38 7.86 -10.13 -2.32
C GLY A 38 8.24 -10.08 -0.84
N SER A 39 7.73 -11.02 -0.06
CA SER A 39 8.01 -11.09 1.38
C SER A 39 8.32 -12.51 1.84
N ARG A 40 9.13 -12.59 2.88
CA ARG A 40 9.43 -13.81 3.64
C ARG A 40 8.88 -13.66 5.04
N ILE A 41 8.15 -14.67 5.50
CA ILE A 41 7.54 -14.71 6.82
C ILE A 41 8.35 -15.71 7.67
N LEU A 42 8.84 -15.25 8.81
CA LEU A 42 9.61 -16.03 9.77
C LEU A 42 8.78 -16.19 11.04
N LYS A 43 8.21 -17.38 11.23
CA LYS A 43 7.42 -17.71 12.44
C LYS A 43 8.35 -18.15 13.56
N THR A 44 8.12 -17.63 14.76
CA THR A 44 8.82 -18.01 15.99
C THR A 44 8.06 -19.12 16.73
N PRO A 45 8.70 -19.83 17.69
CA PRO A 45 8.04 -20.84 18.51
C PRO A 45 6.81 -20.32 19.27
N ASN A 46 6.82 -19.04 19.66
CA ASN A 46 5.70 -18.39 20.36
C ASN A 46 4.60 -17.90 19.42
N SER A 47 4.56 -18.39 18.17
CA SER A 47 3.63 -17.96 17.13
C SER A 47 3.71 -16.48 16.72
N ASN A 48 4.66 -15.71 17.24
CA ASN A 48 4.99 -14.38 16.73
C ASN A 48 5.62 -14.50 15.34
N SER A 49 5.46 -13.47 14.52
CA SER A 49 5.92 -13.49 13.13
C SER A 49 6.78 -12.27 12.82
N HIS A 50 7.88 -12.50 12.12
CA HIS A 50 8.68 -11.44 11.51
C HIS A 50 8.48 -11.48 10.00
N VAL A 51 8.42 -10.32 9.36
CA VAL A 51 8.29 -10.22 7.91
C VAL A 51 9.40 -9.34 7.39
N ILE A 52 10.12 -9.86 6.39
CA ILE A 52 11.06 -9.09 5.57
C ILE A 52 10.45 -8.97 4.19
N ARG A 53 10.32 -7.76 3.67
CA ARG A 53 9.64 -7.48 2.41
C ARG A 53 10.44 -6.51 1.55
N LEU A 54 10.47 -6.80 0.25
CA LEU A 54 10.91 -5.86 -0.77
C LEU A 54 9.69 -5.36 -1.53
N MET A 55 9.63 -4.05 -1.76
CA MET A 55 8.52 -3.40 -2.45
C MET A 55 9.05 -2.51 -3.56
N LEU A 56 8.54 -2.71 -4.76
CA LEU A 56 8.77 -1.87 -5.92
C LEU A 56 7.43 -1.29 -6.34
N ASN A 57 7.37 0.02 -6.52
CA ASN A 57 6.17 0.69 -7.01
C ASN A 57 6.59 1.70 -8.07
N ASN A 58 5.84 1.80 -9.15
CA ASN A 58 6.07 2.80 -10.17
C ASN A 58 4.74 3.46 -10.52
N GLU A 59 4.63 4.75 -10.21
CA GLU A 59 3.46 5.54 -10.58
C GLU A 59 3.82 6.48 -11.73
N GLN A 60 3.12 6.30 -12.84
CA GLN A 60 3.17 7.17 -14.00
C GLN A 60 2.06 8.22 -13.87
N GLN A 61 2.44 9.48 -13.95
CA GLN A 61 1.53 10.63 -13.90
C GLN A 61 1.55 11.34 -15.26
N GLY A 62 0.66 10.93 -16.17
CA GLY A 62 0.65 11.46 -17.52
C GLY A 62 1.80 10.89 -18.38
N PRO A 63 2.13 11.54 -19.50
CA PRO A 63 3.13 11.02 -20.42
C PRO A 63 4.57 11.35 -20.01
N TYR A 64 4.76 12.29 -19.07
CA TYR A 64 6.07 12.93 -18.83
C TYR A 64 6.68 12.64 -17.47
N ILE A 65 5.88 12.23 -16.48
CA ILE A 65 6.34 12.05 -15.10
C ILE A 65 6.21 10.58 -14.70
N ASN A 66 7.32 10.03 -14.23
CA ASN A 66 7.37 8.69 -13.66
C ASN A 66 8.01 8.72 -12.27
N THR A 67 7.39 8.04 -11.31
CA THR A 67 7.80 8.06 -9.89
C THR A 67 8.04 6.66 -9.34
N PRO A 68 9.14 5.99 -9.74
CA PRO A 68 9.50 4.69 -9.21
C PRO A 68 9.95 4.82 -7.75
N ARG A 69 9.66 3.80 -6.97
CA ARG A 69 9.97 3.71 -5.55
C ARG A 69 10.43 2.30 -5.25
N ALA A 70 11.44 2.18 -4.42
CA ALA A 70 11.96 0.92 -3.94
C ALA A 70 12.13 0.99 -2.43
N TYR A 71 11.59 0.02 -1.70
CA TYR A 71 11.67 -0.04 -0.25
C TYR A 71 12.08 -1.42 0.24
N GLY A 72 12.92 -1.44 1.26
CA GLY A 72 13.04 -2.56 2.19
C GLY A 72 12.12 -2.34 3.38
N ASN A 73 11.41 -3.38 3.79
CA ASN A 73 10.44 -3.33 4.87
C ASN A 73 10.66 -4.47 5.86
N TYR A 74 10.53 -4.13 7.14
CA TYR A 74 10.51 -5.09 8.23
C TYR A 74 9.25 -4.87 9.07
N ALA A 75 8.52 -5.95 9.36
CA ALA A 75 7.38 -5.93 10.24
C ALA A 75 7.45 -7.05 11.27
N TYR A 76 6.81 -6.82 12.40
CA TYR A 76 6.71 -7.76 13.51
C TYR A 76 5.25 -7.85 13.96
N GLU A 77 4.78 -9.08 14.14
CA GLU A 77 3.47 -9.40 14.70
C GLU A 77 3.66 -10.13 16.03
N LEU A 78 3.11 -9.54 17.08
CA LEU A 78 2.98 -10.11 18.41
C LEU A 78 1.59 -10.75 18.54
N LYS A 79 1.54 -12.07 18.71
CA LYS A 79 0.31 -12.78 19.07
C LYS A 79 -0.04 -12.47 20.53
N THR A 80 -1.21 -11.89 20.76
CA THR A 80 -1.72 -11.57 22.11
C THR A 80 -2.77 -12.57 22.58
N GLY A 81 -3.35 -13.35 21.66
CA GLY A 81 -4.31 -14.42 21.91
C GLY A 81 -4.49 -15.27 20.65
N GLU A 82 -5.39 -16.25 20.70
CA GLU A 82 -5.65 -17.16 19.58
C GLU A 82 -6.05 -16.39 18.31
N ASN A 83 -6.97 -15.43 18.48
CA ASN A 83 -7.54 -14.62 17.40
C ASN A 83 -7.11 -13.15 17.47
N SER A 84 -6.12 -12.80 18.29
CA SER A 84 -5.69 -11.40 18.42
C SER A 84 -4.20 -11.24 18.23
N SER A 85 -3.82 -10.20 17.49
CA SER A 85 -2.43 -9.81 17.32
C SER A 85 -2.26 -8.31 17.25
N LEU A 86 -1.09 -7.84 17.67
CA LEU A 86 -0.61 -6.49 17.42
C LEU A 86 0.52 -6.56 16.43
N TYR A 87 0.59 -5.62 15.50
CA TYR A 87 1.67 -5.56 14.54
C TYR A 87 2.24 -4.16 14.39
N ALA A 88 3.52 -4.10 14.10
CA ALA A 88 4.26 -2.88 13.86
C ALA A 88 5.31 -3.11 12.77
N GLY A 89 5.66 -2.07 12.03
CA GLY A 89 6.71 -2.18 11.03
C GLY A 89 7.16 -0.85 10.47
N ALA A 90 8.29 -0.93 9.78
CA ALA A 90 8.97 0.18 9.18
C ALA A 90 9.39 -0.18 7.76
N ALA A 91 9.39 0.79 6.86
CA ALA A 91 10.01 0.66 5.56
C ALA A 91 10.96 1.84 5.33
N ILE A 92 12.10 1.58 4.71
CA ILE A 92 13.06 2.58 4.27
C ILE A 92 13.41 2.31 2.81
N GLY A 93 13.64 3.37 2.06
CA GLY A 93 13.84 3.24 0.63
C GLY A 93 14.15 4.56 -0.04
N VAL A 94 13.93 4.56 -1.35
CA VAL A 94 14.12 5.71 -2.21
C VAL A 94 12.90 5.89 -3.10
N ALA A 95 12.58 7.14 -3.38
CA ALA A 95 11.63 7.54 -4.40
C ALA A 95 12.37 8.33 -5.47
N GLY A 96 12.29 7.85 -6.70
CA GLY A 96 12.77 8.54 -7.88
C GLY A 96 11.67 9.42 -8.48
N VAL A 97 12.08 10.51 -9.08
CA VAL A 97 11.24 11.33 -9.95
C VAL A 97 11.98 11.46 -11.26
N TYR A 98 11.38 10.92 -12.31
CA TYR A 98 11.87 11.01 -13.67
C TYR A 98 10.91 11.89 -14.45
N TYR A 99 11.45 12.97 -14.99
CA TYR A 99 10.76 13.87 -15.88
C TYR A 99 11.39 13.76 -17.27
N SER A 100 10.57 13.53 -18.29
CA SER A 100 11.00 13.49 -19.68
C SER A 100 10.01 14.28 -20.54
N ALA A 101 10.48 15.37 -21.13
CA ALA A 101 9.75 16.15 -22.13
C ALA A 101 10.68 16.51 -23.29
N SER A 102 10.12 16.90 -24.43
CA SER A 102 10.91 17.29 -25.62
C SER A 102 11.90 18.43 -25.35
N SER A 103 11.65 19.25 -24.32
CA SER A 103 12.48 20.37 -23.92
C SER A 103 13.57 20.03 -22.89
N ALA A 104 13.40 18.96 -22.08
CA ALA A 104 14.34 18.60 -21.02
C ALA A 104 14.06 17.22 -20.42
N THR A 105 15.13 16.58 -19.96
CA THR A 105 15.08 15.36 -19.13
C THR A 105 15.74 15.63 -17.79
N ALA A 106 15.12 15.19 -16.71
CA ALA A 106 15.72 15.26 -15.38
C ALA A 106 15.31 14.08 -14.51
N SER A 107 16.22 13.67 -13.63
CA SER A 107 15.96 12.62 -12.66
C SER A 107 16.52 12.99 -11.30
N VAL A 108 15.77 12.74 -10.24
CA VAL A 108 16.26 12.87 -8.86
C VAL A 108 15.82 11.69 -8.02
N LEU A 109 16.69 11.25 -7.12
CA LEU A 109 16.40 10.24 -6.12
C LEU A 109 16.33 10.92 -4.75
N LEU A 110 15.28 10.59 -4.00
CA LEU A 110 15.01 11.13 -2.68
C LEU A 110 14.90 9.98 -1.68
N PRO A 111 15.47 10.11 -0.47
CA PRO A 111 15.24 9.13 0.58
C PRO A 111 13.76 9.16 0.98
N ASP A 112 13.19 7.99 1.25
CA ASP A 112 11.80 7.85 1.67
C ASP A 112 11.69 6.76 2.75
N GLY A 113 10.66 6.85 3.58
CA GLY A 113 10.40 5.88 4.63
C GLY A 113 8.98 5.96 5.15
N SER A 114 8.55 4.89 5.80
CA SER A 114 7.24 4.79 6.42
C SER A 114 7.29 3.98 7.70
N LEU A 115 6.35 4.26 8.60
CA LEU A 115 6.15 3.55 9.86
C LEU A 115 4.67 3.23 10.00
N GLY A 116 4.35 2.14 10.67
CA GLY A 116 2.96 1.75 10.84
C GLY A 116 2.78 0.73 11.95
N ILE A 117 1.61 0.82 12.57
CA ILE A 117 1.15 -0.07 13.62
C ILE A 117 -0.29 -0.49 13.34
N GLY A 118 -0.72 -1.58 13.95
CA GLY A 118 -2.10 -2.00 13.89
C GLY A 118 -2.38 -3.23 14.74
N ALA A 119 -3.59 -3.73 14.60
CA ALA A 119 -4.10 -4.85 15.35
C ALA A 119 -5.02 -5.71 14.48
N LYS A 120 -5.10 -6.99 14.82
CA LYS A 120 -6.09 -7.94 14.30
C LYS A 120 -6.89 -8.51 15.47
N PHE A 121 -8.19 -8.65 15.28
CA PHE A 121 -9.15 -9.22 16.22
C PHE A 121 -10.13 -10.11 15.43
N GLY A 122 -9.79 -11.38 15.30
CA GLY A 122 -10.49 -12.35 14.47
C GLY A 122 -10.58 -11.87 13.02
N ALA A 123 -11.81 -11.68 12.56
CA ALA A 123 -12.16 -11.15 11.24
C ALA A 123 -11.73 -9.70 10.98
N LEU A 124 -11.45 -8.93 12.03
CA LEU A 124 -11.25 -7.48 11.96
C LEU A 124 -9.77 -7.12 11.99
N SER A 125 -9.36 -6.17 11.16
CA SER A 125 -8.02 -5.60 11.13
C SER A 125 -8.08 -4.08 11.04
N LEU A 126 -7.26 -3.42 11.85
CA LEU A 126 -7.17 -1.97 11.96
C LEU A 126 -5.69 -1.58 11.94
N GLY A 127 -5.36 -0.48 11.27
CA GLY A 127 -3.99 0.03 11.35
C GLY A 127 -3.88 1.50 11.00
N ILE A 128 -2.85 2.12 11.53
CA ILE A 128 -2.45 3.49 11.23
C ILE A 128 -0.99 3.51 10.78
N SER A 129 -0.65 4.46 9.92
CA SER A 129 0.68 4.54 9.33
C SER A 129 1.02 5.97 8.93
N SER A 130 2.31 6.28 8.94
CA SER A 130 2.91 7.53 8.51
C SER A 130 3.85 7.22 7.36
N PHE A 131 3.64 7.89 6.23
CA PHE A 131 4.45 7.74 5.03
C PHE A 131 5.25 9.01 4.76
N GLN A 132 6.36 8.89 4.03
CA GLN A 132 7.22 10.03 3.69
C GLN A 132 7.80 10.72 4.94
N ILE A 133 8.33 9.90 5.85
CA ILE A 133 8.88 10.36 7.13
C ILE A 133 10.03 11.36 6.95
N PHE A 134 10.81 11.28 5.87
CA PHE A 134 11.93 12.19 5.63
C PHE A 134 11.52 13.55 5.02
N ASN A 135 10.27 13.71 4.56
CA ASN A 135 9.78 14.96 3.97
C ASN A 135 10.68 15.54 2.86
N SER A 136 11.31 14.68 2.08
CA SER A 136 12.37 15.08 1.17
C SER A 136 11.87 15.95 0.03
N LYS A 137 12.71 16.89 -0.40
CA LYS A 137 12.43 17.85 -1.47
C LYS A 137 13.58 17.87 -2.46
N ALA A 138 13.27 18.02 -3.73
CA ALA A 138 14.25 18.27 -4.78
C ALA A 138 13.63 19.10 -5.91
N SER A 139 14.49 19.79 -6.66
CA SER A 139 14.09 20.53 -7.85
C SER A 139 14.87 19.96 -9.04
N PRO A 140 14.35 18.92 -9.71
CA PRO A 140 15.07 18.29 -10.82
C PRO A 140 15.25 19.24 -12.02
N ILE A 141 14.38 20.25 -12.19
CA ILE A 141 14.57 21.36 -13.13
C ILE A 141 14.13 22.67 -12.45
N VAL A 142 12.95 23.23 -12.80
CA VAL A 142 12.39 24.47 -12.22
C VAL A 142 11.27 24.19 -11.20
N ALA A 143 10.55 23.07 -11.36
CA ALA A 143 9.48 22.70 -10.46
C ALA A 143 10.03 21.99 -9.21
N GLN A 144 9.64 22.48 -8.03
CA GLN A 144 9.97 21.84 -6.77
C GLN A 144 9.09 20.60 -6.59
N PHE A 145 9.73 19.43 -6.49
CA PHE A 145 9.10 18.19 -6.10
C PHE A 145 9.27 17.97 -4.60
N ARG A 146 8.19 17.57 -3.93
CA ARG A 146 8.19 17.30 -2.49
C ARG A 146 7.45 15.99 -2.21
N LEU A 147 8.10 15.13 -1.44
CA LEU A 147 7.46 14.01 -0.76
C LEU A 147 6.87 14.54 0.55
N GLY A 148 5.60 14.94 0.53
CA GLY A 148 4.91 15.48 1.71
C GLY A 148 4.37 14.37 2.59
N ARG A 149 4.83 14.31 3.85
CA ARG A 149 4.33 13.36 4.85
C ARG A 149 2.81 13.33 4.88
N TYR A 150 2.26 12.13 4.86
CA TYR A 150 0.84 11.88 4.99
C TYR A 150 0.59 10.71 5.92
N TYR A 151 -0.62 10.66 6.45
CA TYR A 151 -1.05 9.62 7.39
C TYR A 151 -2.14 8.78 6.75
N GLN A 152 -2.11 7.48 7.03
CA GLN A 152 -3.08 6.54 6.48
C GLN A 152 -3.63 5.66 7.58
N SER A 153 -4.95 5.60 7.67
CA SER A 153 -5.69 4.68 8.52
C SER A 153 -6.39 3.66 7.63
N ASN A 154 -6.40 2.41 8.08
CA ASN A 154 -7.08 1.32 7.40
C ASN A 154 -7.92 0.51 8.36
N PHE A 155 -9.02 0.03 7.84
CA PHE A 155 -9.96 -0.86 8.49
C PHE A 155 -10.34 -1.93 7.48
N THR A 156 -10.30 -3.18 7.90
CA THR A 156 -10.69 -4.33 7.10
C THR A 156 -11.50 -5.28 7.96
N ILE A 157 -12.55 -5.85 7.40
CA ILE A 157 -13.32 -6.92 8.02
C ILE A 157 -13.50 -8.03 6.99
N GLU A 158 -13.25 -9.27 7.39
CA GLU A 158 -13.34 -10.44 6.53
C GLU A 158 -14.27 -11.48 7.15
N LYS A 159 -15.26 -11.94 6.39
CA LYS A 159 -16.23 -12.93 6.84
C LYS A 159 -16.27 -14.09 5.86
N GLU A 160 -16.02 -15.29 6.36
CA GLU A 160 -16.24 -16.53 5.61
C GLU A 160 -17.74 -16.71 5.36
N LEU A 161 -18.12 -16.85 4.09
CA LEU A 161 -19.50 -17.14 3.65
C LEU A 161 -19.70 -18.63 3.35
N GLY A 162 -18.61 -19.38 3.24
CA GLY A 162 -18.59 -20.82 2.98
C GLY A 162 -17.15 -21.28 2.73
N GLN A 163 -16.98 -22.53 2.30
CA GLN A 163 -15.64 -23.14 2.16
C GLN A 163 -14.73 -22.45 1.13
N ASN A 164 -15.32 -21.73 0.16
CA ASN A 164 -14.58 -21.14 -0.95
C ASN A 164 -14.79 -19.63 -1.09
N PHE A 165 -15.58 -19.00 -0.22
CA PHE A 165 -15.96 -17.59 -0.39
C PHE A 165 -15.75 -16.81 0.88
N ASN A 166 -14.91 -15.77 0.79
CA ASN A 166 -14.75 -14.76 1.84
C ASN A 166 -15.26 -13.42 1.34
N LEU A 167 -16.11 -12.78 2.13
CA LEU A 167 -16.51 -11.39 1.91
C LEU A 167 -15.61 -10.47 2.71
N LYS A 168 -15.00 -9.51 2.02
CA LYS A 168 -14.05 -8.57 2.61
C LYS A 168 -14.53 -7.14 2.42
N GLY A 169 -14.83 -6.48 3.52
CA GLY A 169 -15.04 -5.03 3.56
C GLY A 169 -13.73 -4.32 3.87
N HIS A 170 -13.46 -3.20 3.21
CA HIS A 170 -12.27 -2.39 3.49
C HIS A 170 -12.59 -0.90 3.43
N ALA A 171 -11.99 -0.16 4.36
CA ALA A 171 -11.99 1.29 4.38
C ALA A 171 -10.55 1.79 4.56
N LEU A 172 -10.19 2.81 3.80
CA LEU A 172 -8.87 3.41 3.82
C LEU A 172 -9.05 4.92 3.76
N TYR A 173 -8.51 5.60 4.77
CA TYR A 173 -8.52 7.06 4.85
C TYR A 173 -7.08 7.58 4.85
N ARG A 174 -6.80 8.55 3.97
CA ARG A 174 -5.51 9.25 3.90
C ARG A 174 -5.72 10.72 4.23
N LEU A 175 -4.99 11.15 5.24
CA LEU A 175 -4.89 12.54 5.65
C LEU A 175 -3.65 13.16 5.00
N PHE A 176 -3.87 14.12 4.10
CA PHE A 176 -2.81 14.85 3.43
C PHE A 176 -2.75 16.28 3.97
N PRO A 177 -1.63 16.74 4.56
CA PRO A 177 -1.56 18.09 5.11
C PRO A 177 -1.67 19.22 4.07
N GLU A 178 -1.33 18.95 2.80
CA GLU A 178 -1.16 19.98 1.76
C GLU A 178 -2.16 19.87 0.61
N ILE A 179 -2.93 18.78 0.54
CA ILE A 179 -3.91 18.51 -0.52
C ILE A 179 -5.19 17.91 0.08
N LYS A 180 -6.16 17.57 -0.76
CA LYS A 180 -7.43 16.98 -0.31
C LYS A 180 -7.23 15.56 0.21
N ASP A 181 -7.89 15.26 1.32
CA ASP A 181 -7.96 13.92 1.90
C ASP A 181 -8.64 12.92 0.96
N GLU A 182 -8.19 11.66 1.07
CA GLU A 182 -8.77 10.55 0.31
C GLU A 182 -9.49 9.57 1.24
N LEU A 183 -10.72 9.22 0.88
CA LEU A 183 -11.46 8.13 1.47
C LEU A 183 -11.77 7.09 0.38
N ASN A 184 -11.30 5.87 0.60
CA ASN A 184 -11.64 4.72 -0.22
C ASN A 184 -12.44 3.73 0.63
N LEU A 185 -13.60 3.32 0.13
CA LEU A 185 -14.45 2.29 0.72
C LEU A 185 -14.66 1.21 -0.31
N GLY A 186 -14.71 -0.05 0.08
CA GLY A 186 -15.05 -1.11 -0.85
C GLY A 186 -15.44 -2.40 -0.18
N ALA A 187 -16.00 -3.27 -1.00
CA ALA A 187 -16.35 -4.62 -0.63
C ALA A 187 -15.87 -5.54 -1.76
N SER A 188 -15.34 -6.69 -1.40
CA SER A 188 -14.80 -7.65 -2.37
C SER A 188 -15.08 -9.07 -1.95
N LEU A 189 -15.37 -9.92 -2.92
CA LEU A 189 -15.50 -11.35 -2.78
C LEU A 189 -14.15 -11.99 -3.13
N LEU A 190 -13.61 -12.80 -2.24
CA LEU A 190 -12.42 -13.62 -2.46
C LEU A 190 -12.87 -15.07 -2.67
N TYR A 191 -12.55 -15.64 -3.82
CA TYR A 191 -12.84 -17.02 -4.16
C TYR A 191 -11.59 -17.90 -4.03
N SER A 192 -11.67 -18.90 -3.15
CA SER A 192 -10.62 -19.90 -2.87
C SER A 192 -9.23 -19.28 -2.75
N GLU A 193 -9.13 -18.14 -2.04
CA GLU A 193 -7.90 -17.38 -1.82
C GLU A 193 -7.16 -16.92 -3.10
N THR A 194 -7.76 -17.09 -4.28
CA THR A 194 -7.08 -16.92 -5.57
C THR A 194 -7.61 -15.73 -6.34
N LEU A 195 -8.93 -15.55 -6.39
CA LEU A 195 -9.57 -14.51 -7.19
C LEU A 195 -10.30 -13.52 -6.29
N LEU A 196 -9.92 -12.25 -6.35
CA LEU A 196 -10.55 -11.16 -5.61
C LEU A 196 -11.29 -10.23 -6.58
N VAL A 197 -12.59 -10.03 -6.38
CA VAL A 197 -13.36 -9.06 -7.18
C VAL A 197 -14.33 -8.25 -6.33
N GLY A 198 -14.49 -6.95 -6.62
CA GLY A 198 -15.58 -6.19 -6.04
C GLY A 198 -15.54 -4.67 -6.28
N PRO A 199 -16.62 -3.97 -5.95
CA PRO A 199 -16.71 -2.52 -6.11
C PRO A 199 -15.88 -1.76 -5.06
N MET A 200 -15.41 -0.59 -5.46
CA MET A 200 -14.76 0.39 -4.60
C MET A 200 -15.31 1.79 -4.91
N TYR A 201 -15.59 2.58 -3.88
CA TYR A 201 -15.83 4.01 -3.96
C TYR A 201 -14.60 4.78 -3.50
N ARG A 202 -14.26 5.86 -4.21
CA ARG A 202 -13.17 6.78 -3.88
C ARG A 202 -13.70 8.20 -3.95
N ASN A 203 -13.70 8.94 -2.84
CA ASN A 203 -14.33 10.26 -2.74
C ASN A 203 -13.88 11.28 -3.80
N LEU A 204 -12.62 11.22 -4.28
CA LEU A 204 -12.09 12.13 -5.31
C LEU A 204 -12.14 11.57 -6.73
N TYR A 205 -12.47 10.29 -6.91
CA TYR A 205 -12.37 9.60 -8.21
C TYR A 205 -13.65 8.84 -8.61
N GLY A 206 -14.67 8.81 -7.75
CA GLY A 206 -15.92 8.12 -7.99
C GLY A 206 -15.84 6.60 -7.75
N LEU A 207 -16.66 5.86 -8.48
CA LEU A 207 -16.74 4.40 -8.39
C LEU A 207 -15.66 3.73 -9.25
N GLY A 208 -15.16 2.60 -8.77
CA GLY A 208 -14.22 1.74 -9.45
C GLY A 208 -14.39 0.29 -9.03
N PHE A 209 -13.51 -0.57 -9.55
CA PHE A 209 -13.52 -2.01 -9.28
C PHE A 209 -12.13 -2.48 -8.88
N ILE A 210 -12.10 -3.46 -7.98
CA ILE A 210 -10.91 -4.22 -7.62
C ILE A 210 -11.04 -5.57 -8.32
N ALA A 211 -9.97 -5.97 -9.01
CA ALA A 211 -9.79 -7.31 -9.55
C ALA A 211 -8.34 -7.72 -9.27
N GLY A 212 -8.12 -8.93 -8.80
CA GLY A 212 -6.80 -9.45 -8.43
C GLY A 212 -6.79 -10.95 -8.28
#